data_AF-A0AAV8W198-F1
#
_entry.id   AF-A0AAV8W198-F1
#
_cell.length_a   1.000
_cell.length_b   1.000
_cell.length_c   1.000
_cell.angle_alpha   90.00
_cell.angle_beta   90.00
_cell.angle_gamma   90.00
#
_symmetry.space_group_name_H-M   'P 1'
#
loop_
_entity.id
_entity.type
_entity.pdbx_description
1 polymer ?
#
loop_
_entity_poly.entity_id
_entity_poly.type
_entity_poly.pdbx_seq_one_letter_code
_entity_poly.pdbx_strand_id
1 'polypeptide(L)'
;MIKIAEKCNITRLELNVSATPRKLRNLENEKLAKLIMFAASPKLITVQRNNINRYYHHNTPTHKLAYHTKTLNLIRLHYRGHIVADKDSIET
;
A
#
# COMPACT_ATOMS: atom_id res chain seq x y z
N MET A 1 2.67 7.89 -15.32
CA MET A 1 1.22 7.84 -15.10
C MET A 1 0.63 9.21 -14.73
N ILE A 2 1.19 9.97 -13.77
CA ILE A 2 0.65 11.28 -13.37
C ILE A 2 0.51 12.24 -14.56
N LYS A 3 1.58 12.43 -15.35
CA LYS A 3 1.54 13.24 -16.59
C LYS A 3 0.52 12.78 -17.64
N ILE A 4 0.15 11.48 -17.65
CA ILE A 4 -0.82 10.93 -18.59
C ILE A 4 -2.24 11.24 -18.10
N ALA A 5 -2.49 11.05 -16.79
CA ALA A 5 -3.76 11.40 -16.15
C ALA A 5 -4.06 12.91 -16.29
N GLU A 6 -3.05 13.76 -16.04
CA GLU A 6 -3.13 15.21 -16.22
C GLU A 6 -3.45 15.59 -17.68
N LYS A 7 -2.75 15.01 -18.65
CA LYS A 7 -2.99 15.28 -20.07
C LYS A 7 -4.40 14.88 -20.52
N CYS A 8 -4.97 13.85 -19.91
CA CYS A 8 -6.31 13.37 -20.19
C CYS A 8 -7.39 14.02 -19.31
N ASN A 9 -7.03 14.92 -18.39
CA ASN A 9 -7.92 15.51 -17.40
C ASN A 9 -8.78 14.47 -16.64
N ILE A 10 -8.16 13.34 -16.29
CA ILE A 10 -8.79 12.27 -15.52
C ILE A 10 -7.98 12.00 -14.26
N THR A 11 -8.63 11.41 -13.27
CA THR A 11 -7.99 10.93 -12.06
C THR A 11 -7.11 9.71 -12.36
N ARG A 12 -6.15 9.43 -11.46
CA ARG A 12 -5.31 8.23 -11.55
C ARG A 12 -6.14 6.95 -11.49
N LEU A 13 -7.26 6.95 -10.77
CA LEU A 13 -8.16 5.80 -10.67
C LEU A 13 -8.83 5.52 -12.01
N GLU A 14 -9.38 6.55 -12.65
CA GLU A 14 -10.00 6.43 -13.98
C GLU A 14 -8.99 5.95 -15.02
N LEU A 15 -7.77 6.50 -15.01
CA LEU A 15 -6.69 6.03 -15.88
C LEU A 15 -6.37 4.53 -15.67
N ASN A 16 -6.41 4.07 -14.42
CA ASN A 16 -6.16 2.66 -14.11
C ASN A 16 -7.29 1.75 -14.60
N VAL A 17 -8.55 2.20 -14.54
CA VAL A 17 -9.72 1.45 -15.04
C VAL A 17 -9.71 1.36 -16.56
N SER A 18 -9.29 2.42 -17.25
CA SER A 18 -9.18 2.42 -18.72
C SER A 18 -7.94 1.69 -19.25
N ALA A 19 -6.99 1.32 -18.38
CA ALA A 19 -5.79 0.59 -18.78
C ALA A 19 -6.10 -0.89 -19.00
N THR A 20 -5.45 -1.51 -19.99
CA THR A 20 -5.66 -2.93 -20.26
C THR A 20 -5.24 -3.81 -19.08
N PRO A 21 -5.97 -4.91 -18.77
CA PRO A 21 -5.69 -5.79 -17.62
C PRO A 21 -4.28 -6.40 -17.59
N ARG A 22 -3.59 -6.43 -18.74
CA ARG A 22 -2.20 -6.88 -18.87
C ARG A 22 -1.19 -5.89 -18.26
N LYS A 23 -1.56 -4.60 -18.14
CA LYS A 23 -0.73 -3.53 -17.57
C LYS A 23 -1.11 -3.17 -16.14
N LEU A 24 -2.40 -3.20 -15.82
CA LEU A 24 -2.92 -2.89 -14.48
C LEU A 24 -4.05 -3.83 -14.11
N ARG A 25 -4.04 -4.32 -12.87
CA ARG A 25 -5.09 -5.18 -12.34
C ARG A 25 -5.50 -4.65 -10.97
N ASN A 26 -6.80 -4.48 -10.76
CA ASN A 26 -7.35 -4.19 -9.44
C ASN A 26 -7.24 -5.44 -8.57
N LEU A 27 -6.67 -5.27 -7.38
CA LEU A 27 -6.62 -6.31 -6.36
C LEU A 27 -7.59 -5.90 -5.24
N GLU A 28 -8.21 -6.89 -4.61
CA GLU A 28 -9.01 -6.68 -3.41
C GLU A 28 -8.14 -6.09 -2.29
N ASN A 29 -8.74 -5.20 -1.48
CA ASN A 29 -8.03 -4.50 -0.40
C ASN A 29 -7.35 -5.46 0.60
N GLU A 30 -7.95 -6.62 0.81
CA GLU A 30 -7.46 -7.72 1.65
C GLU A 30 -6.08 -8.23 1.21
N LYS A 31 -5.80 -8.20 -0.10
CA LYS A 31 -4.52 -8.64 -0.68
C LYS A 31 -3.36 -7.72 -0.30
N LEU A 32 -3.62 -6.44 0.01
CA LEU A 32 -2.58 -5.50 0.44
C LEU A 32 -1.95 -5.93 1.77
N ALA A 33 -2.79 -6.28 2.74
CA ALA A 33 -2.31 -6.68 4.05
C ALA A 33 -1.57 -8.03 3.99
N LYS A 34 -2.08 -8.99 3.21
CA LYS A 34 -1.36 -10.25 2.90
C LYS A 34 0.01 -9.99 2.26
N LEU A 35 0.10 -9.06 1.30
CA LEU A 35 1.35 -8.71 0.63
C LEU A 35 2.35 -8.06 1.61
N ILE A 36 1.88 -7.20 2.51
CA ILE A 36 2.71 -6.58 3.55
C ILE A 36 3.21 -7.62 4.55
N MET A 37 2.38 -8.58 4.96
CA MET A 37 2.78 -9.69 5.83
C MET A 37 3.82 -10.60 5.18
N PHE A 38 3.58 -10.97 3.92
CA PHE A 38 4.53 -11.79 3.15
C PHE A 38 5.89 -11.10 3.01
N ALA A 39 5.88 -9.81 2.69
CA ALA A 39 7.12 -9.07 2.47
C ALA A 39 7.77 -8.54 3.76
N ALA A 40 7.14 -8.71 4.94
CA ALA A 40 7.79 -8.43 6.23
C ALA A 40 8.86 -9.47 6.61
N SER A 41 9.12 -10.46 5.74
CA SER A 41 10.23 -11.41 5.84
C SER A 41 11.18 -11.25 4.64
N PRO A 42 12.51 -11.25 4.86
CA PRO A 42 13.38 -10.09 5.06
C PRO A 42 13.48 -9.12 3.87
N LYS A 43 12.56 -9.15 2.91
CA LYS A 43 12.63 -8.36 1.68
C LYS A 43 12.15 -6.92 1.91
N LEU A 44 12.89 -6.00 1.31
CA LEU A 44 12.69 -4.56 1.42
C LEU A 44 11.30 -4.17 0.86
N ILE A 45 10.36 -3.77 1.73
CA ILE A 45 9.15 -3.07 1.30
C ILE A 45 9.42 -1.56 1.37
N THR A 46 9.48 -0.91 0.21
CA THR A 46 9.39 0.54 0.14
C THR A 46 7.94 0.96 0.37
N VAL A 47 7.72 1.73 1.44
CA VAL A 47 6.41 2.30 1.75
C VAL A 47 6.44 3.78 1.40
N GLN A 48 5.51 4.18 0.53
CA GLN A 48 5.30 5.57 0.13
C GLN A 48 3.97 6.04 0.71
N ARG A 49 4.02 7.10 1.55
CA ARG A 49 2.82 7.73 2.10
C ARG A 49 2.77 9.17 1.66
N ASN A 50 1.67 9.55 1.03
CA ASN A 50 1.46 10.91 0.58
C ASN A 50 0.40 11.59 1.44
N ASN A 51 0.69 12.82 1.83
CA ASN A 51 -0.30 13.82 2.18
C ASN A 51 -0.29 14.88 1.06
N ILE A 52 -1.36 15.65 0.91
CA ILE A 52 -1.52 16.68 -0.14
C ILE A 52 -0.29 17.59 -0.25
N ASN A 53 0.38 17.86 0.88
CA ASN A 53 1.52 18.77 0.97
C ASN A 53 2.89 18.11 1.17
N ARG A 54 2.95 16.79 1.42
CA ARG A 54 4.22 16.11 1.80
C ARG A 54 4.27 14.65 1.36
N TYR A 55 5.42 14.27 0.83
CA TYR A 55 5.76 12.90 0.44
C TYR A 55 6.69 12.29 1.49
N TYR A 56 6.29 11.14 2.05
CA TYR A 56 7.10 10.37 2.99
C TYR A 56 7.52 9.04 2.35
N HIS A 57 8.82 8.75 2.42
CA HIS A 57 9.41 7.57 1.80
C HIS A 57 10.21 6.78 2.82
N HIS A 58 9.92 5.49 2.97
CA HIS A 58 10.61 4.62 3.93
C HIS A 58 11.08 3.31 3.29
N ASN A 59 12.40 3.13 3.25
CA ASN A 59 13.12 2.02 2.59
C ASN A 59 13.72 0.98 3.54
N THR A 60 13.41 1.02 4.83
CA THR A 60 13.97 0.07 5.79
C THR A 60 13.09 -1.18 5.90
N PRO A 61 13.67 -2.38 6.12
CA PRO A 61 12.90 -3.60 6.32
C PRO A 61 11.92 -3.45 7.49
N THR A 62 10.76 -4.10 7.36
CA THR A 62 9.75 -4.11 8.41
C THR A 62 10.22 -5.04 9.52
N HIS A 63 10.38 -4.52 10.75
CA HIS A 63 10.92 -5.28 11.87
C HIS A 63 9.83 -6.06 12.61
N LYS A 64 8.62 -5.49 12.67
CA LYS A 64 7.49 -6.12 13.33
C LYS A 64 6.18 -5.67 12.68
N LEU A 65 5.28 -6.63 12.52
CA LEU A 65 3.88 -6.39 12.17
C LEU A 65 3.01 -6.79 13.35
N ALA A 66 1.98 -5.99 13.66
CA ALA A 66 1.05 -6.30 14.73
C ALA A 66 -0.36 -5.82 14.37
N TYR A 67 -1.36 -6.68 14.50
CA TYR A 67 -2.76 -6.27 14.45
C TYR A 67 -3.18 -5.71 15.79
N HIS A 68 -3.92 -4.60 15.73
CA HIS A 68 -4.66 -4.09 16.87
C HIS A 68 -5.99 -3.56 16.35
N THR A 69 -7.08 -4.14 16.84
CA THR A 69 -8.45 -3.89 16.35
C THR A 69 -8.53 -4.00 14.81
N LYS A 70 -8.95 -2.94 14.11
CA LYS A 70 -9.08 -2.87 12.65
C LYS A 70 -7.86 -2.27 11.96
N THR A 71 -6.70 -2.33 12.61
CA THR A 71 -5.48 -1.67 12.13
C THR A 71 -4.31 -2.65 12.11
N LEU A 72 -3.69 -2.78 10.93
CA LEU A 72 -2.36 -3.38 10.77
C LEU A 72 -1.29 -2.32 11.07
N ASN A 73 -0.51 -2.56 12.11
CA ASN A 73 0.60 -1.71 12.51
C ASN A 73 1.91 -2.23 11.92
N LEU A 74 2.60 -1.35 11.18
CA LEU A 74 3.95 -1.57 10.67
C LEU A 74 4.93 -0.88 11.60
N ILE A 75 5.69 -1.67 12.35
CA ILE A 75 6.68 -1.18 13.30
C ILE A 75 8.08 -1.40 12.72
N ARG A 76 8.81 -0.30 12.57
CA ARG A 76 10.21 -0.25 12.14
C ARG A 76 11.02 0.54 13.19
N LEU A 77 12.35 0.39 13.19
CA LEU A 77 13.24 1.08 14.14
C LEU A 77 12.97 2.60 14.25
N HIS A 78 12.72 3.27 13.11
CA HIS A 78 12.51 4.72 13.05
C HIS A 78 11.18 5.12 12.39
N TYR A 79 10.24 4.18 12.23
CA TYR A 79 8.95 4.45 11.59
C TYR A 79 7.85 3.58 12.17
N ARG A 80 6.70 4.19 12.43
CA ARG A 80 5.45 3.49 12.73
C ARG A 80 4.40 3.88 11.70
N GLY A 81 3.89 2.89 10.98
CA GLY A 81 2.81 3.04 10.02
C GLY A 81 1.55 2.35 10.51
N HIS A 82 0.40 2.93 10.20
CA HIS A 82 -0.91 2.37 10.53
C HIS A 82 -1.70 2.23 9.22
N ILE A 83 -2.16 1.03 8.94
CA ILE A 83 -3.02 0.73 7.80
C ILE A 83 -4.33 0.18 8.35
N VAL A 84 -5.45 0.80 8.00
CA VAL A 84 -6.76 0.27 8.34
C VAL A 84 -6.99 -0.99 7.50
N ALA A 85 -7.05 -2.14 8.15
CA ALA A 85 -7.23 -3.45 7.55
C ALA A 85 -7.91 -4.35 8.59
N ASP A 86 -9.04 -4.95 8.21
CA ASP A 86 -9.77 -5.85 9.11
C ASP A 86 -9.00 -7.16 9.30
N LYS A 87 -8.96 -7.69 10.52
CA LYS A 87 -8.18 -8.91 10.81
C LYS A 87 -8.84 -10.13 10.16
N ASP A 88 -10.16 -10.16 10.16
CA ASP A 88 -10.95 -11.29 9.68
C ASP A 88 -10.86 -11.44 8.16
N SER A 89 -10.56 -10.36 7.44
CA SER A 89 -10.47 -10.32 5.97
C SER A 89 -9.13 -10.81 5.43
N ILE A 90 -8.28 -11.43 6.26
CA ILE A 90 -6.87 -11.72 5.95
C ILE A 90 -6.52 -13.18 6.25
N GLU A 91 -7.18 -13.77 7.25
CA GLU A 91 -7.03 -15.18 7.62
C GLU A 91 -7.68 -16.13 6.59
N THR A 92 -8.72 -15.67 5.88
CA THR A 92 -9.16 -16.23 4.59
C THR A 92 -8.28 -15.73 3.48
#